data_AF-A0A3S0JAQ4-F1
#
_entry.id   AF-A0A3S0JAQ4-F1
#
_cell.length_a   1.000
_cell.length_b   1.000
_cell.length_c   1.000
_cell.angle_alpha   90.00
_cell.angle_beta   90.00
_cell.angle_gamma   90.00
#
_symmetry.space_group_name_H-M   'P 1'
#
loop_
_entity.id
_entity.type
_entity.pdbx_description
1 polymer ?
#
loop_
_entity_poly.entity_id
_entity_poly.type
_entity_poly.pdbx_seq_one_letter_code
_entity_poly.pdbx_strand_id
1 'polypeptide(L)' 'MVITGEKITLYRMATLKVGLKLECKGLKKRGESCFSIIKREWNLKGTKQKVLEEFSAIYEKAKIAQGIQG' A
#
# COMPACT_ATOMS: atom_id res chain seq x y z
N MET A 1 -2.00 17.63 7.20
CA MET A 1 -1.26 18.18 6.05
C MET A 1 -1.49 17.25 4.87
N VAL A 2 -2.48 17.55 4.03
CA VAL A 2 -2.78 16.77 2.82
C VAL A 2 -1.91 17.36 1.72
N ILE A 3 -0.82 16.68 1.37
CA ILE A 3 0.03 17.11 0.27
C ILE A 3 -0.56 16.50 -0.99
N THR A 4 -1.33 17.30 -1.72
CA THR A 4 -2.06 16.90 -2.93
C THR A 4 -1.14 17.02 -4.14
N GLY A 5 -0.61 15.87 -4.56
CA GLY A 5 0.05 15.71 -5.85
C GLY A 5 -0.04 14.25 -6.23
N GLU A 6 -0.47 13.92 -7.45
CA GLU A 6 -0.66 12.53 -7.89
C GLU A 6 0.56 11.63 -7.66
N LYS A 7 1.77 12.19 -7.78
CA LYS A 7 3.04 11.52 -7.47
C LYS A 7 3.15 11.09 -6.00
N ILE A 8 2.52 11.83 -5.09
CA ILE A 8 2.51 11.59 -3.65
C ILE A 8 1.63 10.40 -3.32
N THR A 9 0.51 10.23 -4.03
CA THR A 9 -0.36 9.06 -3.88
C THR A 9 0.41 7.79 -4.21
N LEU A 10 1.17 7.77 -5.31
CA LEU A 10 1.95 6.59 -5.69
C LEU A 10 3.07 6.28 -4.69
N TYR A 11 3.76 7.30 -4.21
CA TYR A 11 4.81 7.15 -3.18
C TYR A 11 4.23 6.65 -1.84
N ARG A 12 3.06 7.16 -1.44
CA ARG A 12 2.32 6.70 -0.26
C ARG A 12 1.91 5.23 -0.40
N MET A 13 1.41 4.84 -1.58
CA MET A 13 1.07 3.44 -1.88
C MET A 13 2.30 2.54 -1.84
N ALA A 14 3.44 2.97 -2.43
CA ALA A 14 4.69 2.22 -2.37
C ALA A 14 5.16 1.99 -0.92
N THR A 15 5.09 3.03 -0.09
CA THR A 15 5.44 2.97 1.33
C THR A 15 4.55 1.99 2.10
N LEU A 16 3.23 2.05 1.87
CA LEU A 16 2.27 1.14 2.48
C LEU A 16 2.50 -0.31 2.04
N LYS A 17 2.83 -0.55 0.76
CA LYS A 17 3.17 -1.88 0.23
C LYS A 17 4.39 -2.48 0.92
N VAL A 18 5.48 -1.70 1.05
CA VAL A 18 6.70 -2.16 1.74
C VAL A 18 6.43 -2.41 3.22
N GLY A 19 5.70 -1.51 3.88
CA GLY A 19 5.30 -1.69 5.28
C GLY A 19 4.49 -2.96 5.51
N LEU A 20 3.48 -3.22 4.66
CA LEU A 20 2.69 -4.45 4.74
C LEU A 20 3.53 -5.71 4.48
N LYS A 21 4.49 -5.65 3.54
CA LYS A 21 5.43 -6.76 3.28
C LYS A 21 6.29 -7.07 4.51
N LEU A 22 6.76 -6.05 5.23
CA LEU A 22 7.52 -6.22 6.47
C LEU A 22 6.62 -6.78 7.60
N GLU A 23 5.39 -6.31 7.72
CA GLU A 23 4.40 -6.88 8.65
C GLU A 23 4.07 -8.34 8.38
N CYS A 24 4.08 -8.75 7.12
CA CYS A 24 3.91 -10.14 6.73
C CYS A 24 5.11 -11.01 7.13
N LYS A 25 6.31 -10.41 7.22
CA LYS A 25 7.53 -11.05 7.72
C LYS A 25 7.65 -11.02 9.26
N GLY A 26 6.63 -10.53 9.96
CA GLY A 26 6.60 -10.47 11.43
C GLY A 26 7.08 -9.16 12.05
N LEU A 27 7.53 -8.18 11.25
CA LEU A 27 7.96 -6.88 11.74
C LEU A 27 6.75 -5.96 11.95
N LYS A 28 6.44 -5.62 13.19
CA LYS A 28 5.34 -4.70 13.54
C LYS A 28 5.90 -3.35 13.96
N LYS A 29 5.32 -2.25 13.46
CA LYS A 29 5.57 -0.92 14.05
C LYS A 29 4.70 -0.71 15.30
N ARG A 30 5.07 0.25 16.14
CA ARG A 30 4.16 0.78 17.17
C ARG A 30 3.09 1.64 16.49
N GLY A 31 1.81 1.41 16.82
CA GLY A 31 0.65 2.10 16.24
C GLY A 31 -0.13 1.31 15.19
N GLU A 32 -0.97 1.99 14.41
CA GLU A 32 -1.85 1.37 13.40
C GLU A 32 -1.05 0.67 12.29
N SER A 33 -1.32 -0.62 12.07
CA SER A 33 -0.70 -1.45 11.03
C SER A 33 -0.98 -0.92 9.62
N CYS A 34 0.00 -1.05 8.72
CA CYS A 34 -0.17 -0.82 7.28
C CYS A 34 -1.30 -1.68 6.73
N PHE A 35 -1.44 -2.91 7.22
CA PHE A 35 -2.58 -3.78 6.90
C PHE A 35 -3.94 -3.13 7.19
N SER A 36 -4.10 -2.53 8.38
CA SER A 36 -5.36 -1.90 8.78
C SER A 36 -5.65 -0.63 7.99
N ILE A 37 -4.61 0.18 7.73
CA ILE A 37 -4.72 1.37 6.86
C ILE A 37 -5.20 0.97 5.46
N ILE A 38 -4.54 -0.03 4.86
CA ILE A 38 -4.85 -0.50 3.50
C ILE A 38 -6.28 -1.07 3.44
N LYS A 39 -6.69 -1.90 4.42
CA LYS A 39 -8.06 -2.42 4.45
C LYS A 39 -9.11 -1.32 4.62
N ARG A 40 -8.82 -0.28 5.40
CA ARG A 40 -9.75 0.84 5.59
C ARG A 40 -9.88 1.69 4.33
N GLU A 41 -8.78 2.03 3.67
CA GLU A 41 -8.81 2.92 2.50
C GLU A 41 -9.22 2.23 1.20
N TRP A 42 -8.83 0.97 0.99
CA TRP A 42 -9.17 0.21 -0.24
C TRP A 42 -10.27 -0.83 -0.03
N ASN A 43 -10.89 -0.87 1.15
CA ASN A 43 -11.98 -1.79 1.50
C ASN A 43 -11.66 -3.28 1.23
N LEU A 44 -10.37 -3.66 1.28
CA LEU A 44 -9.88 -5.02 1.00
C LEU A 44 -10.20 -5.98 2.17
N LYS A 45 -10.35 -7.27 1.86
CA LYS A 45 -10.69 -8.32 2.84
C LYS A 45 -9.74 -9.51 2.72
N GLY A 46 -9.52 -10.23 3.82
CA GLY A 46 -8.64 -11.41 3.86
C GLY A 46 -7.45 -11.29 4.80
N THR A 47 -6.46 -12.17 4.59
CA THR A 47 -5.21 -12.26 5.36
C THR A 47 -4.18 -11.22 4.89
N LYS A 48 -3.12 -11.01 5.67
CA LYS A 48 -2.05 -10.05 5.31
C LYS A 48 -1.41 -10.35 3.96
N GLN A 49 -1.18 -11.63 3.64
CA GLN A 49 -0.64 -12.05 2.34
C GLN A 49 -1.59 -11.71 1.19
N LYS A 50 -2.86 -12.09 1.31
CA LYS A 50 -3.85 -11.85 0.26
C LYS A 50 -4.07 -10.36 0.01
N VAL A 51 -4.16 -9.56 1.08
CA VAL A 51 -4.25 -8.10 0.98
C VAL A 51 -2.99 -7.50 0.36
N LEU A 52 -1.80 -8.04 0.63
CA LEU A 52 -0.55 -7.59 0.02
C LEU A 52 -0.53 -7.84 -1.49
N GLU A 53 -1.00 -9.01 -1.92
CA GLU A 53 -1.10 -9.37 -3.34
C GLU A 53 -2.09 -8.45 -4.08
N GLU A 54 -3.31 -8.30 -3.55
CA GLU A 54 -4.34 -7.43 -4.13
C GLU A 54 -3.87 -5.97 -4.18
N PHE A 55 -3.29 -5.47 -3.09
CA PHE A 55 -2.77 -4.12 -3.02
C PHE A 55 -1.58 -3.90 -3.97
N SER A 56 -0.72 -4.91 -4.15
CA SER A 56 0.37 -4.84 -5.12
C SER A 56 -0.14 -4.75 -6.55
N ALA A 57 -1.22 -5.48 -6.89
CA ALA A 57 -1.84 -5.38 -8.21
C ALA A 57 -2.46 -4.00 -8.46
N ILE A 58 -3.11 -3.41 -7.44
CA ILE A 58 -3.64 -2.04 -7.50
C ILE A 58 -2.51 -1.02 -7.71
N TYR A 59 -1.40 -1.19 -6.98
CA TYR A 59 -0.22 -0.33 -7.13
C TYR A 59 0.38 -0.40 -8.53
N GLU A 60 0.56 -1.59 -9.11
CA GLU A 60 1.11 -1.73 -10.46
C GLU A 60 0.19 -1.07 -11.50
N LYS A 61 -1.13 -1.25 -11.38
CA LYS A 61 -2.10 -0.56 -12.25
C LYS A 61 -1.99 0.96 -12.13
N ALA A 62 -1.89 1.48 -10.91
CA ALA A 62 -1.72 2.91 -10.67
C ALA A 62 -0.39 3.44 -11.22
N LYS A 63 0.69 2.64 -11.13
CA LYS A 63 2.01 2.97 -11.67
C LYS A 63 2.02 3.07 -13.19
N ILE A 64 1.37 2.12 -13.86
CA ILE A 64 1.20 2.11 -15.32
C ILE A 64 0.35 3.32 -15.75
N ALA A 65 -0.76 3.60 -15.05
CA ALA A 65 -1.63 4.73 -15.37
C ALA A 65 -0.94 6.10 -15.23
N GLN A 66 0.04 6.22 -14.33
CA GLN A 66 0.84 7.44 -14.13
C GLN A 66 2.03 7.57 -15.09
N GLY A 67 2.23 6.61 -16.01
CA GLY A 67 3.31 6.65 -17.00
C GLY A 67 4.72 6.60 -16.40
N ILE A 68 4.87 6.17 -15.14
CA ILE A 68 6.16 6.09 -14.46
C ILE A 68 6.81 4.75 -14.83
N GLN A 69 7.39 4.69 -16.03
CA GLN A 69 8.46 3.73 -16.34
C GLN A 69 9.75 4.21 -15.66
N GLY A 70 10.30 3.36 -14.81
CA GLY A 70 11.69 3.46 -14.35
C GLY A 70 12.57 2.62 -15.25
#